data_AF-A0A925UK86-F1
#
_entry.id   AF-A0A925UK86-F1
#
_cell.length_a   1.000
_cell.length_b   1.000
_cell.length_c   1.000
_cell.angle_alpha   90.00
_cell.angle_beta   90.00
_cell.angle_gamma   90.00
#
_symmetry.space_group_name_H-M   'P 1'
#
loop_
_entity.id
_entity.type
_entity.pdbx_description
1 polymer ?
#
loop_
_entity_poly.entity_id
_entity_poly.type
_entity_poly.pdbx_seq_one_letter_code
_entity_poly.pdbx_strand_id
1 'polypeptide(L)' 'SAALAHVGRTIARRAERAVVALTAVDAVRAEPRHYLNRLSDLLFVLARVLNRANLDGLGGDDVYWQSERLARDSE' A
#
# COMPACT_ATOMS: atom_id res chain seq x y z
N SER A 1 -10.40 3.99 9.63
CA SER A 1 -9.68 2.68 9.65
C SER A 1 -8.83 2.44 8.39
N ALA A 2 -9.27 2.83 7.19
CA ALA A 2 -8.49 2.68 5.95
C ALA A 2 -7.14 3.42 5.93
N ALA A 3 -7.06 4.62 6.53
CA ALA A 3 -5.80 5.35 6.67
C ALA A 3 -4.71 4.52 7.37
N LEU A 4 -5.07 3.78 8.43
CA LEU A 4 -4.14 2.89 9.13
C LEU A 4 -3.68 1.74 8.23
N ALA A 5 -4.55 1.17 7.39
CA ALA A 5 -4.15 0.16 6.42
C ALA A 5 -3.18 0.73 5.36
N HIS A 6 -3.37 1.98 4.92
CA HIS A 6 -2.39 2.66 4.06
C HIS A 6 -1.04 2.90 4.76
N VAL A 7 -1.03 3.25 6.05
CA VAL A 7 0.20 3.34 6.84
C VAL A 7 0.87 1.97 6.98
N GLY A 8 0.10 0.92 7.27
CA GLY A 8 0.60 -0.45 7.29
C GLY A 8 1.25 -0.84 5.95
N ARG A 9 0.64 -0.45 4.83
CA ARG A 9 1.18 -0.69 3.48
C ARG A 9 2.55 -0.05 3.29
N THR A 10 2.74 1.20 3.71
CA THR A 10 4.04 1.89 3.55
C THR A 10 5.12 1.26 4.42
N ILE A 11 4.76 0.77 5.61
CA ILE A 11 5.64 0.01 6.49
C ILE A 11 6.04 -1.33 5.85
N ALA A 12 5.10 -2.09 5.28
CA ALA A 12 5.39 -3.35 4.58
C ALA A 12 6.34 -3.13 3.39
N ARG A 13 6.13 -2.08 2.59
CA ARG A 13 7.02 -1.68 1.48
C ARG A 13 8.41 -1.27 1.99
N ARG A 14 8.51 -0.62 3.14
CA ARG A 14 9.79 -0.26 3.77
C ARG A 14 10.54 -1.50 4.25
N ALA A 15 9.84 -2.45 4.86
CA ALA A 15 10.42 -3.74 5.26
C ALA A 15 10.90 -4.53 4.03
N GLU A 16 10.15 -4.55 2.94
CA GLU A 16 10.55 -5.20 1.68
C GLU A 16 11.87 -4.63 1.16
N ARG A 17 12.03 -3.29 1.14
CA ARG A 17 13.30 -2.64 0.76
C ARG A 17 14.45 -3.03 1.67
N ALA A 18 14.21 -3.16 2.98
CA ALA A 18 15.23 -3.61 3.93
C ALA A 18 15.65 -5.06 3.66
N VAL A 19 14.71 -5.96 3.32
CA VAL A 19 15.03 -7.33 2.93
C VAL A 19 15.83 -7.36 1.63
N VAL A 20 15.48 -6.55 0.64
CA VAL A 20 16.25 -6.43 -0.61
C VAL A 20 17.67 -5.94 -0.35
N ALA A 21 17.84 -4.93 0.52
CA ALA A 21 19.17 -4.47 0.92
C ALA A 21 19.98 -5.59 1.63
N LEU A 22 19.33 -6.37 2.50
CA LEU A 22 19.97 -7.49 3.18
C LEU A 22 20.41 -8.58 2.20
N THR A 23 19.61 -8.88 1.17
CA THR A 23 19.97 -9.89 0.15
C THR A 23 21.22 -9.53 -0.66
N ALA A 24 21.67 -8.28 -0.62
CA ALA A 24 22.90 -7.85 -1.27
C ALA A 24 24.15 -8.15 -0.42
N VAL A 25 24.00 -8.39 0.89
CA VAL A 25 25.11 -8.59 1.83
C VAL A 25 25.11 -9.96 2.49
N ASP A 26 23.99 -10.69 2.49
CA ASP A 26 23.86 -12.02 3.05
C ASP A 26 22.86 -12.89 2.27
N ALA A 27 23.03 -14.21 2.36
CA ALA A 27 22.14 -15.18 1.74
C ALA A 27 20.82 -15.26 2.53
N VAL A 28 19.79 -14.60 2.02
CA VAL A 28 18.43 -14.63 2.60
C VAL A 28 17.52 -15.50 1.74
N ARG A 29 16.63 -16.24 2.40
CA ARG A 29 15.50 -16.93 1.76
C ARG A 29 14.64 -15.96 0.95
N ALA A 30 14.04 -16.42 -0.15
CA ALA A 30 13.25 -15.56 -1.04
C ALA A 30 11.83 -15.26 -0.51
N GLU A 31 11.33 -16.15 0.34
CA GLU A 31 9.97 -16.18 0.87
C GLU A 31 9.58 -14.92 1.64
N PRO A 32 10.42 -14.33 2.54
CA PRO A 32 10.09 -13.07 3.20
C PRO A 32 9.84 -11.93 2.22
N ARG A 33 10.63 -11.83 1.15
CA ARG A 33 10.45 -10.81 0.11
C ARG A 33 9.12 -11.02 -0.62
N HIS A 34 8.82 -12.24 -1.03
CA HIS A 34 7.54 -12.57 -1.68
C HIS A 34 6.34 -12.29 -0.78
N TYR A 35 6.43 -12.65 0.50
CA TYR A 35 5.37 -12.40 1.47
C TYR A 35 5.12 -10.90 1.67
N LEU A 36 6.17 -10.10 1.93
CA LEU A 36 6.05 -8.65 2.08
C LEU A 36 5.47 -8.01 0.81
N ASN A 37 5.83 -8.56 -0.35
CA ASN A 37 5.31 -8.11 -1.62
C ASN A 37 3.80 -8.30 -1.77
N ARG A 38 3.28 -9.46 -1.37
CA ARG A 38 1.83 -9.75 -1.38
C ARG A 38 1.08 -9.07 -0.24
N LEU A 39 1.68 -8.96 0.95
CA LEU A 39 1.07 -8.34 2.13
C LEU A 39 0.73 -6.87 1.87
N SER A 40 1.64 -6.14 1.27
CA SER A 40 1.44 -4.74 0.92
C SER A 40 0.35 -4.53 -0.15
N ASP A 41 0.19 -5.46 -1.09
CA ASP A 41 -0.93 -5.45 -2.03
C ASP A 41 -2.25 -5.74 -1.30
N LEU A 42 -2.26 -6.73 -0.40
CA LEU A 42 -3.41 -7.02 0.46
C LEU A 42 -3.81 -5.82 1.32
N LEU A 43 -2.84 -5.10 1.91
CA LEU A 43 -3.10 -3.90 2.72
C LEU A 43 -3.70 -2.77 1.88
N PHE A 44 -3.35 -2.66 0.60
CA PHE A 44 -4.03 -1.73 -0.31
C PHE A 44 -5.48 -2.13 -0.55
N VAL A 45 -5.75 -3.41 -0.82
CA VAL A 45 -7.12 -3.91 -0.99
C VAL A 45 -7.94 -3.72 0.29
N LEU A 46 -7.38 -4.03 1.45
CA LEU A 46 -8.04 -3.85 2.74
C LEU A 46 -8.35 -2.37 3.00
N ALA A 47 -7.47 -1.44 2.65
CA ALA A 47 -7.76 -0.01 2.79
C ALA A 47 -9.02 0.39 2.01
N ARG A 48 -9.16 -0.08 0.76
CA ARG A 48 -10.33 0.20 -0.09
C ARG A 48 -11.61 -0.46 0.44
N VAL A 49 -11.51 -1.71 0.89
CA VAL A 49 -12.64 -2.42 1.52
C VAL A 49 -13.08 -1.71 2.79
N LEU A 50 -12.15 -1.23 3.61
CA LEU A 50 -12.43 -0.49 4.84
C LEU A 50 -13.09 0.87 4.56
N ASN A 51 -12.65 1.60 3.52
CA ASN A 51 -13.32 2.81 3.05
C ASN A 51 -14.77 2.51 2.65
N ARG A 52 -14.96 1.47 1.82
CA ARG A 52 -16.28 1.08 1.32
C ARG A 52 -17.23 0.60 2.43
N ALA A 53 -16.69 -0.06 3.45
CA ALA A 53 -17.47 -0.58 4.57
C ALA A 53 -17.96 0.52 5.53
N ASN A 54 -17.44 1.75 5.43
CA ASN A 54 -17.85 2.91 6.23
C ASN A 54 -17.93 2.61 7.76
N LEU A 55 -16.97 1.86 8.28
CA LEU A 55 -17.02 1.36 9.66
C LEU A 55 -16.85 2.46 10.72
N ASP A 56 -16.29 3.61 10.35
CA ASP A 56 -16.07 4.77 11.22
C ASP A 56 -17.07 5.91 11.01
N GLY A 57 -18.08 5.73 10.15
CA GLY A 57 -19.12 6.73 9.88
C GLY A 57 -18.62 7.99 9.13
N LEU A 58 -17.33 8.04 8.79
CA LEU A 58 -16.68 9.11 8.04
C LEU A 58 -16.66 8.82 6.53
N GLY A 59 -17.26 7.71 6.11
CA GLY A 59 -17.05 7.05 4.84
C GLY A 59 -17.51 7.82 3.62
N GLY A 60 -16.63 7.77 2.63
CA GLY A 60 -16.87 8.07 1.23
C GLY A 60 -16.12 7.04 0.36
N ASP A 61 -16.33 7.15 -0.95
CA ASP A 61 -15.58 6.39 -1.97
C ASP A 61 -14.06 6.65 -1.84
N ASP A 62 -13.23 5.88 -2.55
CA ASP A 62 -11.78 6.06 -2.47
C ASP A 62 -11.35 7.49 -2.85
N VAL A 63 -10.35 8.04 -2.16
CA VAL A 63 -9.80 9.37 -2.46
C VAL A 63 -8.96 9.28 -3.73
N TYR A 64 -9.51 9.76 -4.84
CA TYR A 64 -8.81 9.82 -6.11
C TYR A 64 -7.81 10.98 -6.14
N TRP A 65 -6.68 10.75 -6.81
CA TRP A 65 -5.67 11.79 -7.00
C TRP A 65 -6.13 12.82 -8.04
N GLN A 66 -6.20 14.09 -7.64
CA GLN A 66 -6.49 15.21 -8.52
C GLN A 66 -5.19 15.78 -9.07
N SER A 67 -4.96 15.59 -10.37
CA SER A 67 -3.73 16.01 -11.04
C SER A 67 -3.97 17.15 -12.01
N GLU A 68 -3.24 18.25 -11.81
CA GLU A 68 -3.19 19.31 -12.80
C GLU A 68 -2.64 18.84 -14.15
N ARG A 69 -1.72 17.86 -14.16
CA ARG A 69 -1.18 17.31 -15.40
C ARG A 69 -2.27 16.54 -16.17
N LEU A 70 -2.99 15.64 -15.50
CA LEU A 70 -4.05 14.88 -16.16
C LEU A 70 -5.21 15.78 -16.60
N ALA A 71 -5.49 16.86 -15.86
CA ALA A 71 -6.50 17.83 -16.24
C ALA A 71 -6.13 18.56 -17.54
N ARG A 72 -4.89 19.02 -17.68
CA ARG A 72 -4.40 19.69 -18.91
C ARG A 72 -4.40 18.79 -20.15
N ASP A 73 -4.12 17.50 -19.99
CA ASP A 73 -4.09 16.55 -21.12
C ASP A 73 -5.51 16.15 -21.61
N SER A 74 -6.56 16.56 -20.89
CA SER A 74 -7.96 16.25 -21.18
C SER A 74 -8.74 17.40 -21.83
N GLU A 75 -8.15 18.60 -21.90
CA GLU A 75 -8.64 19.78 -22.64
C GLU A 75 -8.13 19.77 -24.09
#